data_AF-M5TUP7-F1
#
_entry.id   AF-M5TUP7-F1
#
_cell.length_a   1.000
_cell.length_b   1.000
_cell.length_c   1.000
_cell.angle_alpha   90.00
_cell.angle_beta   90.00
_cell.angle_gamma   90.00
#
_symmetry.space_group_name_H-M   'P 1'
#
loop_
_entity.id
_entity.type
_entity.pdbx_description
1 polymer ?
#
loop_
_entity_poly.entity_id
_entity_poly.type
_entity_poly.pdbx_seq_one_letter_code
_entity_poly.pdbx_strand_id
1 'polypeptide(L)'
;MDEIKQDEMLQLLRSLNDEVRELRSRIDALEANQPKRVITEELVCILSSTIAAYLGVKPRIRQIRLISSESWAHQGRATIQASHALKR
;
A
#
# COMPACT_ATOMS: atom_id res chain seq x y z
N MET A 1 15.38 -44.25 4.67
CA MET A 1 14.40 -43.36 5.33
C MET A 1 14.93 -41.93 5.42
N ASP A 2 16.18 -41.75 5.83
CA ASP A 2 16.79 -40.40 5.94
C ASP A 2 17.11 -39.75 4.59
N GLU A 3 17.58 -40.51 3.58
CA GLU A 3 17.82 -39.97 2.23
C GLU A 3 16.53 -39.47 1.55
N ILE A 4 15.41 -40.17 1.75
CA ILE A 4 14.10 -39.76 1.20
C ILE A 4 13.66 -38.41 1.79
N LYS A 5 13.85 -38.22 3.11
CA LYS A 5 13.55 -36.94 3.77
C LYS A 5 14.51 -35.83 3.35
N GLN A 6 15.78 -36.15 3.08
CA GLN A 6 16.75 -35.18 2.56
C GLN A 6 16.37 -34.73 1.14
N ASP A 7 15.94 -35.65 0.28
CA ASP A 7 15.47 -35.31 -1.07
C ASP A 7 14.18 -34.49 -1.04
N GLU A 8 13.21 -34.82 -0.19
CA GLU A 8 12.00 -34.02 0.01
C GLU A 8 12.32 -32.60 0.48
N MET A 9 13.26 -32.45 1.42
CA MET A 9 13.70 -31.15 1.91
C MET A 9 14.42 -30.34 0.82
N LEU A 10 15.25 -30.98 0.00
CA LEU A 10 15.91 -30.35 -1.14
C LEU A 10 14.90 -29.92 -2.21
N GLN A 11 13.89 -30.73 -2.47
CA GLN A 11 12.80 -30.39 -3.39
C GLN A 11 12.00 -29.20 -2.87
N LEU A 12 11.68 -29.16 -1.58
CA LEU A 12 10.99 -28.04 -0.96
C LEU A 12 11.80 -26.74 -1.03
N LEU A 13 13.11 -26.80 -0.73
CA LEU A 13 13.99 -25.64 -0.82
C LEU A 13 14.11 -25.11 -2.26
N ARG A 14 14.14 -26.01 -3.26
CA ARG A 14 14.13 -25.63 -4.69
C ARG A 14 12.82 -24.93 -5.06
N SER A 15 11.69 -25.54 -4.71
CA SER A 15 10.35 -24.96 -4.94
C SER A 15 10.23 -23.57 -4.31
N LEU A 16 10.66 -23.42 -3.07
CA LEU A 16 10.62 -22.13 -2.37
C LEU A 16 11.50 -21.08 -3.05
N ASN A 17 12.70 -21.47 -3.51
CA ASN A 17 13.59 -20.54 -4.19
C ASN A 17 13.01 -20.10 -5.55
N ASP A 18 12.38 -21.02 -6.27
CA ASP A 18 11.70 -20.73 -7.53
C ASP A 18 10.51 -19.77 -7.31
N GLU A 19 9.69 -20.00 -6.27
CA GLU A 19 8.60 -19.09 -5.89
C GLU A 19 9.12 -17.70 -5.49
N VAL A 20 10.19 -17.64 -4.68
CA VAL A 20 10.82 -16.36 -4.29
C VAL A 20 11.33 -15.62 -5.53
N ARG A 21 11.89 -16.34 -6.49
CA ARG A 21 12.38 -15.75 -7.74
C ARG A 21 11.24 -15.19 -8.58
N GLU A 22 10.13 -15.90 -8.70
CA GLU A 22 8.94 -15.44 -9.41
C GLU A 22 8.34 -14.20 -8.74
N LEU A 23 8.20 -14.22 -7.41
CA LEU A 23 7.67 -13.09 -6.64
C LEU A 23 8.55 -11.85 -6.78
N ARG A 24 9.89 -12.01 -6.72
CA ARG A 24 10.84 -10.91 -6.97
C ARG A 24 10.67 -10.33 -8.36
N SER A 25 10.59 -11.18 -9.39
CA SER A 25 10.36 -10.71 -10.77
C SER A 25 9.04 -9.94 -10.92
N ARG A 26 8.00 -10.37 -10.20
CA ARG A 26 6.69 -9.71 -10.22
C ARG A 26 6.75 -8.35 -9.51
N ILE A 27 7.47 -8.27 -8.39
CA ILE A 27 7.72 -7.00 -7.69
C ILE A 27 8.46 -6.04 -8.60
N ASP A 28 9.57 -6.46 -9.22
CA ASP A 28 10.36 -5.62 -10.12
C ASP A 28 9.50 -5.07 -11.28
N ALA A 29 8.63 -5.91 -11.86
CA ALA A 29 7.71 -5.49 -12.92
C ALA A 29 6.65 -4.50 -12.42
N LEU A 30 6.16 -4.65 -11.19
CA LEU A 30 5.19 -3.74 -10.58
C LEU A 30 5.84 -2.41 -10.19
N GLU A 31 7.07 -2.43 -9.69
CA GLU A 31 7.84 -1.24 -9.35
C GLU A 31 8.23 -0.45 -10.60
N ALA A 32 8.64 -1.13 -11.69
CA ALA A 32 8.94 -0.49 -12.97
C ALA A 32 7.71 0.20 -13.58
N ASN A 33 6.52 -0.37 -13.41
CA ASN A 33 5.25 0.18 -13.87
C ASN A 33 4.57 1.10 -12.85
N GLN A 34 5.17 1.27 -11.67
CA GLN A 34 4.60 2.14 -10.67
C GLN A 34 4.76 3.58 -11.16
N PRO A 35 3.65 4.31 -11.40
CA PRO A 35 3.77 5.70 -11.83
C PRO A 35 4.56 6.43 -10.74
N LYS A 36 5.70 7.01 -11.12
CA LYS A 36 6.45 7.91 -10.23
C LYS A 36 5.47 8.99 -9.82
N ARG A 37 4.93 8.86 -8.61
CA ARG A 37 3.93 9.79 -8.10
C ARG A 37 4.68 11.03 -7.68
N VAL A 38 5.00 11.86 -8.67
CA VAL A 38 5.58 13.18 -8.46
C VAL A 38 4.45 14.06 -7.92
N ILE A 39 4.20 13.92 -6.63
CA ILE A 39 3.34 14.84 -5.91
C ILE A 39 4.18 16.12 -5.74
N THR A 40 4.02 17.04 -6.68
CA THR A 40 4.65 18.35 -6.58
C THR A 40 4.00 19.15 -5.46
N GLU A 41 4.75 20.07 -4.87
CA GLU A 41 4.23 20.97 -3.84
C GLU A 41 3.02 21.77 -4.33
N GLU A 42 3.06 22.18 -5.61
CA GLU A 42 1.95 22.82 -6.31
C GLU A 42 0.69 21.94 -6.34
N LEU A 43 0.81 20.66 -6.68
CA LEU A 43 -0.31 19.72 -6.69
C LEU A 43 -0.94 19.58 -5.29
N VAL A 44 -0.12 19.53 -4.24
CA VAL A 44 -0.59 19.49 -2.85
C VAL A 44 -1.36 20.76 -2.50
N CYS A 45 -0.85 21.93 -2.90
CA CYS A 45 -1.49 23.21 -2.68
C CYS A 45 -2.85 23.28 -3.38
N ILE A 46 -2.92 22.86 -4.65
CA ILE A 46 -4.16 22.82 -5.43
C ILE A 46 -5.17 21.93 -4.73
N LEU A 47 -4.82 20.67 -4.41
CA LEU A 47 -5.73 19.74 -3.73
C LEU A 47 -6.21 20.29 -2.38
N SER A 48 -5.30 20.86 -1.59
CA SER A 48 -5.63 21.46 -0.29
C SER A 48 -6.59 22.64 -0.43
N SER A 49 -6.38 23.49 -1.44
CA SER A 49 -7.24 24.65 -1.70
C SER A 49 -8.63 24.24 -2.18
N THR A 50 -8.72 23.21 -3.05
CA THR A 50 -9.99 22.67 -3.53
C THR A 50 -10.81 22.07 -2.39
N ILE A 51 -10.17 21.30 -1.50
CA ILE A 51 -10.83 20.74 -0.32
C ILE A 51 -11.29 21.87 0.62
N ALA A 52 -10.46 22.88 0.87
CA ALA A 52 -10.82 24.02 1.71
C ALA A 52 -11.98 24.84 1.13
N ALA A 53 -12.02 25.04 -0.19
CA ALA A 53 -13.10 25.73 -0.88
C ALA A 53 -14.39 24.89 -0.87
N TYR A 54 -14.30 23.59 -1.13
CA TYR A 54 -15.44 22.67 -1.09
C TYR A 54 -16.07 22.57 0.31
N LEU A 55 -15.25 22.56 1.36
CA LEU A 55 -15.72 22.48 2.74
C LEU A 55 -16.31 23.80 3.26
N GLY A 56 -16.21 24.90 2.52
CA GLY A 56 -16.88 26.19 2.81
C GLY A 56 -16.43 26.91 4.09
N VAL A 57 -15.64 26.26 4.95
CA VAL A 57 -15.11 26.80 6.20
C VAL A 57 -13.61 26.66 6.11
N LYS A 58 -12.86 27.79 6.10
CA LYS A 58 -11.40 27.82 6.24
C LYS A 58 -10.99 26.94 7.43
N PRO A 59 -10.57 25.68 7.24
CA PRO A 59 -10.08 24.90 8.34
C PRO A 59 -8.72 25.51 8.66
N ARG A 60 -8.49 25.96 9.89
CA ARG A 60 -7.13 26.35 10.30
C ARG A 60 -6.29 25.07 10.32
N ILE A 61 -5.64 24.77 9.20
CA ILE A 61 -4.69 23.66 9.10
C ILE A 61 -3.46 24.07 9.92
N ARG A 62 -3.39 23.58 11.16
CA ARG A 62 -2.29 23.91 12.09
C ARG A 62 -1.02 23.10 11.80
N GLN A 63 -1.17 21.92 11.19
CA GLN A 63 -0.04 21.04 10.85
C GLN A 63 -0.48 19.95 9.85
N ILE A 64 0.27 19.74 8.78
CA ILE A 64 0.16 18.56 7.91
C ILE A 64 1.39 17.70 8.20
N ARG A 65 1.18 16.50 8.73
CA ARG A 65 2.26 15.51 8.93
C ARG A 65 1.86 14.22 8.20
N LEU A 66 2.77 13.71 7.37
CA LEU A 66 2.64 12.36 6.84
C LEU A 66 2.81 11.39 8.01
N ILE A 67 1.72 10.78 8.46
CA ILE A 67 1.77 9.72 9.46
C ILE A 67 1.91 8.42 8.69
N SER A 68 3.12 7.88 8.62
CA SER A 68 3.43 6.59 7.97
C SER A 68 3.06 5.37 8.81
N SER A 69 2.27 5.55 9.88
CA SER A 69 1.85 4.44 10.73
C SER A 69 0.84 3.57 10.00
N GLU A 70 1.10 2.26 9.93
CA GLU A 70 0.16 1.28 9.39
C GLU A 70 -1.22 1.41 10.04
N SER A 71 -1.29 1.74 11.33
CA SER A 71 -2.58 1.88 12.05
C SER A 71 -3.48 2.95 11.43
N TRP A 72 -2.94 4.09 11.01
CA TRP A 72 -3.72 5.18 10.40
C TRP A 72 -4.18 4.81 8.98
N ALA A 73 -3.32 4.15 8.22
CA ALA A 73 -3.67 3.63 6.89
C ALA A 73 -4.76 2.54 6.96
N HIS A 74 -4.74 1.69 7.99
CA HIS A 74 -5.79 0.69 8.22
C HIS A 74 -7.10 1.33 8.68
N GLN A 75 -7.05 2.30 9.59
CA GLN A 75 -8.26 2.96 10.11
C GLN A 75 -8.98 3.79 9.04
N GLY A 76 -8.23 4.51 8.19
CA GLY A 76 -8.82 5.24 7.05
C GLY A 76 -9.50 4.31 6.03
N ARG A 77 -8.91 3.13 5.77
CA ARG A 77 -9.52 2.11 4.90
C ARG A 77 -10.77 1.46 5.53
N ALA A 78 -10.76 1.22 6.84
CA ALA A 78 -11.90 0.65 7.55
C ALA A 78 -13.14 1.57 7.50
N THR A 79 -12.96 2.89 7.64
CA THR A 79 -14.09 3.85 7.53
C THR A 79 -14.73 3.85 6.14
N ILE A 80 -13.93 3.77 5.06
CA ILE A 80 -14.43 3.72 3.68
C ILE A 80 -15.09 2.37 3.36
N GLN A 81 -14.58 1.26 3.90
CA GLN A 81 -15.20 -0.05 3.72
C GLN A 81 -16.50 -0.19 4.52
N ALA A 82 -16.55 0.37 5.74
CA ALA A 82 -17.74 0.36 6.58
C ALA A 82 -18.89 1.18 5.99
N SER A 83 -18.64 2.24 5.22
CA SER A 83 -19.71 3.01 4.58
C SER A 83 -20.49 2.21 3.53
N HIS A 84 -19.90 1.15 2.97
CA HIS A 84 -20.58 0.22 2.05
C HIS A 84 -21.27 -0.95 2.76
N ALA A 85 -21.01 -1.14 4.06
CA ALA A 85 -21.58 -2.21 4.88
C ALA A 85 -22.92 -1.85 5.54
N LEU A 86 -23.43 -0.63 5.35
CA LEU A 86 -24.80 -0.27 5.74
C LEU A 86 -25.81 -0.85 4.74
N LYS A 87 -26.09 -2.15 4.87
CA LYS A 87 -27.34 -2.76 4.41
C LYS A 87 -28.00 -3.48 5.59
N ARG A 88 -29.22 -3.01 5.86
CA ARG A 88 -30.29 -3.46 6.76
C ARG A 88 -30.15 -4.81 7.43
#